data_AF-A0A8T7FTM1-F1
#
_entry.id   AF-A0A8T7FTM1-F1
#
_cell.length_a   1.000
_cell.length_b   1.000
_cell.length_c   1.000
_cell.angle_alpha   90.00
_cell.angle_beta   90.00
_cell.angle_gamma   90.00
#
_symmetry.space_group_name_H-M   'P 1'
#
loop_
_entity.id
_entity.type
_entity.pdbx_description
1 polymer ?
#
loop_
_entity_poly.entity_id
_entity_poly.type
_entity_poly.pdbx_seq_one_letter_code
_entity_poly.pdbx_strand_id
1 'polypeptide(L)'
;MKTQAEIVVIGGGIFGAQVAYHLAKYGRKDVVVLEKGEIASGESSHAAGLVTQFATSQAMLKFRMYSVELYSELGLFNHVGSLRVASSKEQLKELERSVSRAKALGLDCEVIGPEEAVKHMPQISKENLYGGIYLPRDGQLDPYITTTSMVNFAKQLGVEVYTNTRVTGIKLSPKGEVRAVVTDRGEIRCEIIINAAGLWAPRIAAMAGIHIPTTPVDHQHIALRAVPGHEFDPNTPCLRDPDNLVYMRQEQGGLVIGGYEPKPLPRWIDGTPWEHGSKSFPGDFDQFEMLLEGAIRRSPFLDQAGIITLVRHPGAYTPDCQPLLGPMPGVRGFWMLAGMSLNGYGGAGGMGKLLAEWIIEGEAPVDVYGYRATRFGNYYSDFVYAAERTCESVKYYYRLHFPHDEHERARPHRVSPVHYRLLENGAVFGEKFGWERVNYFEPGKESRRMGRISVSGAGRNRRSSSGCGRNTSPPASGFVCMT
;
A
#
# COMPACT_ATOMS: atom_id res chain seq x y z
N MET A 1 7.86 1.08 -34.03
CA MET A 1 7.15 1.75 -32.93
C MET A 1 6.32 2.86 -33.51
N LYS A 2 5.07 3.01 -33.06
CA LYS A 2 4.19 4.11 -33.44
C LYS A 2 4.83 5.46 -33.11
N THR A 3 4.63 6.48 -33.95
CA THR A 3 5.18 7.83 -33.72
C THR A 3 4.13 8.83 -33.20
N GLN A 4 2.87 8.41 -33.12
CA GLN A 4 1.75 9.20 -32.63
C GLN A 4 0.67 8.29 -32.05
N ALA A 5 0.16 8.61 -30.87
CA ALA A 5 -0.98 7.95 -30.23
C ALA A 5 -1.78 8.97 -29.43
N GLU A 6 -3.07 8.81 -29.28
CA GLU A 6 -3.90 9.64 -28.41
C GLU A 6 -3.47 9.52 -26.93
N ILE A 7 -3.33 8.28 -26.45
CA ILE A 7 -3.04 7.96 -25.05
C ILE A 7 -1.77 7.11 -24.93
N VAL A 8 -0.86 7.51 -24.04
CA VAL A 8 0.31 6.71 -23.66
C VAL A 8 0.21 6.30 -22.19
N VAL A 9 0.18 5.00 -21.92
CA VAL A 9 0.26 4.41 -20.57
C VAL A 9 1.72 4.05 -20.29
N ILE A 10 2.28 4.58 -19.21
CA ILE A 10 3.66 4.33 -18.80
C ILE A 10 3.65 3.31 -17.66
N GLY A 11 4.12 2.10 -17.95
CA GLY A 11 4.19 0.97 -17.02
C GLY A 11 3.34 -0.23 -17.48
N GLY A 12 3.97 -1.39 -17.62
CA GLY A 12 3.37 -2.68 -17.97
C GLY A 12 3.07 -3.57 -16.75
N GLY A 13 2.86 -2.97 -15.58
CA GLY A 13 2.33 -3.67 -14.40
C GLY A 13 0.81 -3.83 -14.46
N ILE A 14 0.23 -4.44 -13.42
CA ILE A 14 -1.22 -4.74 -13.39
C ILE A 14 -2.09 -3.49 -13.61
N PHE A 15 -1.73 -2.33 -13.06
CA PHE A 15 -2.49 -1.10 -13.23
C PHE A 15 -2.45 -0.55 -14.64
N GLY A 16 -1.27 -0.54 -15.28
CA GLY A 16 -1.13 -0.13 -16.66
C GLY A 16 -1.89 -1.06 -17.62
N ALA A 17 -1.82 -2.37 -17.35
CA ALA A 17 -2.60 -3.37 -18.08
C ALA A 17 -4.11 -3.14 -17.94
N GLN A 18 -4.58 -2.89 -16.71
CA GLN A 18 -6.00 -2.68 -16.44
C GLN A 18 -6.55 -1.41 -17.10
N VAL A 19 -5.88 -0.26 -16.96
CA VAL A 19 -6.39 0.97 -17.60
C VAL A 19 -6.35 0.87 -19.12
N ALA A 20 -5.31 0.25 -19.70
CA ALA A 20 -5.23 0.04 -21.15
C ALA A 20 -6.34 -0.89 -21.66
N TYR A 21 -6.62 -1.99 -20.96
CA TYR A 21 -7.73 -2.89 -21.27
C TYR A 21 -9.08 -2.16 -21.23
N HIS A 22 -9.35 -1.37 -20.18
CA HIS A 22 -10.62 -0.67 -20.04
C HIS A 22 -10.80 0.46 -21.06
N LEU A 23 -9.75 1.24 -21.35
CA LEU A 23 -9.79 2.25 -22.42
C LEU A 23 -10.17 1.61 -23.76
N ALA A 24 -9.52 0.51 -24.11
CA ALA A 24 -9.80 -0.21 -25.35
C ALA A 24 -11.19 -0.86 -25.36
N LYS A 25 -11.63 -1.43 -24.24
CA LYS A 25 -12.98 -1.99 -24.05
C LYS A 25 -14.06 -0.93 -24.24
N TYR A 26 -13.79 0.32 -23.84
CA TYR A 26 -14.68 1.47 -24.02
C TYR A 26 -14.44 2.25 -25.32
N GLY A 27 -13.78 1.63 -26.31
CA GLY A 27 -13.68 2.15 -27.67
C GLY A 27 -12.50 3.06 -27.94
N ARG A 28 -11.67 3.39 -26.95
CA ARG A 28 -10.42 4.15 -27.15
C ARG A 28 -9.29 3.21 -27.52
N LYS A 29 -9.06 3.07 -28.83
CA LYS A 29 -8.09 2.12 -29.39
C LYS A 29 -6.73 2.72 -29.71
N ASP A 30 -6.61 4.04 -29.80
CA ASP A 30 -5.33 4.72 -30.06
C ASP A 30 -4.50 4.85 -28.77
N VAL A 31 -4.18 3.70 -28.17
CA VAL A 31 -3.51 3.56 -26.88
C VAL A 31 -2.20 2.81 -27.07
N VAL A 32 -1.13 3.34 -26.49
CA VAL A 32 0.18 2.69 -26.43
C VAL A 32 0.57 2.45 -24.98
N VAL A 33 1.02 1.24 -24.65
CA VAL A 33 1.66 0.92 -23.36
C VAL A 33 3.17 0.84 -23.54
N LEU A 34 3.91 1.59 -22.73
CA LEU A 34 5.37 1.57 -22.69
C LEU A 34 5.84 0.93 -21.40
N GLU A 35 6.65 -0.13 -21.50
CA GLU A 35 7.26 -0.83 -20.37
C GLU A 35 8.78 -0.80 -20.53
N LYS A 36 9.50 -0.38 -19.49
CA LYS A 36 10.96 -0.23 -19.53
C LYS A 36 11.70 -1.57 -19.59
N GLY A 37 11.10 -2.65 -19.09
CA GLY A 37 11.63 -4.00 -19.10
C GLY A 37 10.62 -4.98 -19.67
N GLU A 38 10.40 -6.09 -18.96
CA GLU A 38 9.36 -7.07 -19.29
C GLU A 38 8.03 -6.72 -18.60
N ILE A 39 6.92 -7.22 -19.14
CA ILE A 39 5.60 -7.10 -18.50
C ILE A 39 5.65 -7.70 -17.09
N ALA A 40 4.99 -7.04 -16.14
CA ALA A 40 5.00 -7.38 -14.72
C ALA A 40 6.38 -7.32 -14.01
N SER A 41 7.44 -6.82 -14.65
CA SER A 41 8.80 -6.81 -14.08
C SER A 41 9.04 -5.84 -12.91
N GLY A 42 8.02 -5.11 -12.45
CA GLY A 42 8.04 -4.35 -11.20
C GLY A 42 7.52 -5.17 -10.01
N GLU A 43 6.84 -4.49 -9.08
CA GLU A 43 6.22 -5.10 -7.89
C GLU A 43 5.23 -6.22 -8.23
N SER A 44 4.54 -6.15 -9.37
CA SER A 44 3.59 -7.16 -9.83
C SER A 44 4.15 -8.59 -9.84
N SER A 45 5.41 -8.78 -10.22
CA SER A 45 6.05 -10.11 -10.25
C SER A 45 6.30 -10.75 -8.88
N HIS A 46 6.19 -9.99 -7.79
CA HIS A 46 6.50 -10.46 -6.44
C HIS A 46 5.28 -10.45 -5.51
N ALA A 47 4.10 -10.08 -6.00
CA ALA A 47 2.92 -10.06 -5.16
C ALA A 47 2.58 -11.47 -4.67
N ALA A 48 2.05 -11.58 -3.45
CA ALA A 48 1.64 -12.87 -2.93
C ALA A 48 0.36 -13.41 -3.59
N GLY A 49 -0.43 -12.61 -4.32
CA GLY A 49 -1.60 -13.10 -5.07
C GLY A 49 -2.90 -13.25 -4.28
N LEU A 50 -2.94 -12.91 -2.98
CA LEU A 50 -4.16 -12.93 -2.18
C LEU A 50 -5.07 -11.74 -2.52
N VAL A 51 -6.36 -12.01 -2.77
CA VAL A 51 -7.34 -10.99 -3.12
C VAL A 51 -8.57 -11.13 -2.23
N THR A 52 -9.03 -9.99 -1.71
CA THR A 52 -10.25 -9.91 -0.91
C THR A 52 -11.11 -8.77 -1.38
N GLN A 53 -12.42 -8.98 -1.38
CA GLN A 53 -13.39 -7.91 -1.63
C GLN A 53 -13.47 -6.95 -0.44
N PHE A 54 -13.25 -7.44 0.78
CA PHE A 54 -13.50 -6.68 2.00
C PHE A 54 -12.68 -5.39 2.10
N ALA A 55 -13.37 -4.26 2.20
CA ALA A 55 -12.82 -2.96 2.50
C ALA A 55 -13.86 -2.11 3.21
N THR A 56 -13.40 -1.10 3.95
CA THR A 56 -14.26 -0.21 4.74
C THR A 56 -14.50 1.15 4.07
N SER A 57 -13.78 1.44 2.99
CA SER A 57 -14.06 2.57 2.09
C SER A 57 -15.03 2.13 1.01
N GLN A 58 -16.06 2.95 0.74
CA GLN A 58 -17.04 2.70 -0.32
C GLN A 58 -16.39 2.49 -1.69
N ALA A 59 -15.49 3.39 -2.09
CA ALA A 59 -14.83 3.29 -3.39
C ALA A 59 -13.92 2.05 -3.47
N MET A 60 -13.12 1.76 -2.43
CA MET A 60 -12.23 0.59 -2.45
C MET A 60 -13.01 -0.73 -2.44
N LEU A 61 -14.11 -0.82 -1.69
CA LEU A 61 -14.95 -2.01 -1.69
C LEU A 61 -15.50 -2.28 -3.09
N LYS A 62 -16.08 -1.26 -3.74
CA LYS A 62 -16.57 -1.37 -5.12
C LYS A 62 -15.47 -1.76 -6.09
N PHE A 63 -14.26 -1.20 -5.95
CA PHE A 63 -13.14 -1.57 -6.80
C PHE A 63 -12.78 -3.04 -6.64
N ARG A 64 -12.78 -3.55 -5.41
CA ARG A 64 -12.42 -4.94 -5.14
C ARG A 64 -13.48 -5.93 -5.59
N MET A 65 -14.76 -5.61 -5.38
CA MET A 65 -15.87 -6.40 -5.91
C MET A 65 -15.79 -6.50 -7.44
N TYR A 66 -15.58 -5.37 -8.13
CA TYR A 66 -15.44 -5.36 -9.58
C TYR A 66 -14.19 -6.12 -10.06
N SER A 67 -13.04 -5.95 -9.40
CA SER A 67 -11.82 -6.68 -9.82
C SER A 67 -12.01 -8.18 -9.70
N VAL A 68 -12.61 -8.67 -8.62
CA VAL A 68 -12.89 -10.10 -8.45
C VAL A 68 -13.82 -10.59 -9.55
N GLU A 69 -14.93 -9.90 -9.81
CA GLU A 69 -15.86 -10.25 -10.89
C GLU A 69 -15.17 -10.31 -12.26
N LEU A 70 -14.39 -9.27 -12.60
CA LEU A 70 -13.62 -9.21 -13.84
C LEU A 70 -12.64 -10.38 -13.97
N TYR A 71 -11.88 -10.68 -12.92
CA TYR A 71 -10.91 -11.78 -12.97
C TYR A 71 -11.59 -13.14 -13.08
N SER A 72 -12.75 -13.32 -12.44
CA SER A 72 -13.55 -14.55 -12.55
C SER A 72 -14.10 -14.74 -13.96
N GLU A 73 -14.67 -13.70 -14.58
CA GLU A 73 -15.16 -13.73 -15.96
C GLU A 73 -14.06 -14.07 -16.96
N LEU A 74 -12.84 -13.61 -16.70
CA LEU A 74 -11.65 -13.85 -17.54
C LEU A 74 -10.95 -15.18 -17.24
N GLY A 75 -11.42 -15.96 -16.27
CA GLY A 75 -10.80 -17.24 -15.88
C GLY A 75 -9.42 -17.08 -15.21
N LEU A 76 -9.16 -15.93 -14.59
CA LEU A 76 -7.89 -15.58 -13.92
C LEU A 76 -7.95 -15.70 -12.39
N PHE A 77 -9.09 -16.12 -11.83
CA PHE A 77 -9.33 -16.11 -10.40
C PHE A 77 -9.73 -17.47 -9.86
N ASN A 78 -9.14 -17.87 -8.73
CA ASN A 78 -9.56 -19.05 -8.00
C ASN A 78 -10.29 -18.65 -6.70
N HIS A 79 -11.57 -19.00 -6.62
CA HIS A 79 -12.43 -18.72 -5.47
C HIS A 79 -12.21 -19.74 -4.35
N VAL A 80 -11.07 -19.64 -3.67
CA VAL A 80 -10.77 -20.45 -2.48
C VAL A 80 -11.39 -19.88 -1.20
N GLY A 81 -11.97 -18.69 -1.27
CA GLY A 81 -12.47 -17.95 -0.12
C GLY A 81 -11.37 -17.22 0.66
N SER A 82 -11.77 -16.37 1.60
CA SER A 82 -10.84 -15.78 2.56
C SER A 82 -11.41 -15.71 3.97
N LEU A 83 -10.56 -15.99 4.95
CA LEU A 83 -10.82 -15.92 6.37
C LEU A 83 -9.99 -14.76 6.95
N ARG A 84 -10.65 -13.78 7.56
CA ARG A 84 -10.00 -12.75 8.37
C ARG A 84 -10.38 -12.96 9.82
N VAL A 85 -9.42 -13.32 10.65
CA VAL A 85 -9.64 -13.63 12.07
C VAL A 85 -9.33 -12.45 12.97
N ALA A 86 -9.88 -12.49 14.18
CA ALA A 86 -9.56 -11.60 15.28
C ALA A 86 -8.92 -12.41 16.41
N SER A 87 -7.69 -12.04 16.78
CA SER A 87 -6.94 -12.65 17.88
C SER A 87 -7.02 -11.85 19.19
N SER A 88 -7.83 -10.79 19.20
CA SER A 88 -8.16 -9.98 20.37
C SER A 88 -9.65 -9.57 20.36
N LYS A 89 -10.17 -9.19 21.53
CA LYS A 89 -11.55 -8.67 21.65
C LYS A 89 -11.71 -7.34 20.93
N GLU A 90 -10.67 -6.51 20.97
CA GLU A 90 -10.61 -5.22 20.31
C GLU A 90 -10.65 -5.37 18.79
N GLN A 91 -9.91 -6.34 18.25
CA GLN A 91 -9.94 -6.65 16.81
C GLN A 91 -11.28 -7.23 16.39
N LEU A 92 -11.90 -8.08 17.21
CA LEU A 92 -13.26 -8.57 16.94
C LEU A 92 -14.24 -7.40 16.89
N LYS A 93 -14.13 -6.46 17.83
CA LYS A 93 -15.01 -5.28 17.87
C LYS A 93 -14.85 -4.39 16.63
N GLU A 94 -13.62 -4.17 16.19
CA GLU A 94 -13.36 -3.45 14.94
C GLU A 94 -13.90 -4.20 13.72
N LEU A 95 -13.83 -5.53 13.73
CA LEU A 95 -14.37 -6.37 12.66
C LEU A 95 -15.90 -6.27 12.60
N GLU A 96 -16.61 -6.35 13.73
CA GLU A 96 -18.05 -6.11 13.81
C GLU A 96 -18.44 -4.75 13.23
N ARG A 97 -17.73 -3.69 13.62
CA ARG A 97 -17.94 -2.33 13.10
C ARG A 97 -17.70 -2.26 11.58
N SER A 98 -16.69 -2.97 11.09
CA SER A 98 -16.32 -2.97 9.68
C SER A 98 -17.29 -3.81 8.83
N VAL A 99 -17.77 -4.93 9.33
CA VAL A 99 -18.83 -5.74 8.70
C VAL A 99 -20.13 -4.95 8.58
N SER A 100 -20.53 -4.24 9.64
CA SER A 100 -21.72 -3.37 9.58
C SER A 100 -21.63 -2.36 8.44
N ARG A 101 -20.46 -1.73 8.23
CA ARG A 101 -20.21 -0.83 7.10
C ARG A 101 -20.20 -1.57 5.76
N ALA A 102 -19.52 -2.72 5.67
CA ALA A 102 -19.41 -3.47 4.42
C ALA A 102 -20.77 -3.97 3.92
N LYS A 103 -21.64 -4.45 4.82
CA LYS A 103 -23.02 -4.82 4.51
C LYS A 103 -23.82 -3.65 3.96
N ALA A 104 -23.72 -2.48 4.59
CA ALA A 104 -24.40 -1.26 4.10
C ALA A 104 -23.92 -0.84 2.71
N LEU A 105 -22.74 -1.29 2.29
CA LEU A 105 -22.16 -1.05 0.98
C LEU A 105 -22.39 -2.19 -0.03
N GLY A 106 -23.12 -3.24 0.37
CA GLY A 106 -23.53 -4.35 -0.51
C GLY A 106 -22.62 -5.58 -0.50
N LEU A 107 -21.65 -5.68 0.43
CA LEU A 107 -20.89 -6.92 0.62
C LEU A 107 -21.61 -7.83 1.60
N ASP A 108 -22.05 -8.99 1.12
CA ASP A 108 -22.59 -10.05 1.96
C ASP A 108 -21.47 -10.69 2.79
N CYS A 109 -21.44 -10.38 4.09
CA CYS A 109 -20.46 -10.89 5.03
C CYS A 109 -21.02 -10.87 6.45
N GLU A 110 -20.75 -11.93 7.21
CA GLU A 110 -21.17 -12.07 8.60
C GLU A 110 -19.96 -12.28 9.51
N VAL A 111 -20.07 -11.78 10.74
CA VAL A 111 -19.10 -12.14 11.78
C VAL A 111 -19.38 -13.57 12.21
N ILE A 112 -18.33 -14.38 12.23
CA ILE A 112 -18.39 -15.79 12.63
C ILE A 112 -17.63 -16.01 13.94
N GLY A 113 -18.08 -17.00 14.70
CA GLY A 113 -17.42 -17.41 15.94
C GLY A 113 -16.14 -18.23 15.68
N PRO A 114 -15.33 -18.47 16.73
CA PRO A 114 -14.10 -19.27 16.64
C PRO A 114 -14.31 -20.68 16.09
N GLU A 115 -15.41 -21.32 16.46
CA GLU A 115 -15.74 -22.68 16.01
C GLU A 115 -15.95 -22.74 14.50
N GLU A 116 -16.66 -21.76 13.95
CA GLU A 116 -16.92 -21.67 12.51
C GLU A 116 -15.65 -21.31 11.73
N ALA A 117 -14.81 -20.42 12.26
CA ALA A 117 -13.52 -20.10 11.66
C ALA A 117 -12.63 -21.36 11.53
N VAL A 118 -12.61 -22.22 12.54
CA VAL A 118 -11.86 -23.50 12.49
C VAL A 118 -12.53 -24.53 11.58
N LYS A 119 -13.85 -24.49 11.35
CA LYS A 119 -14.46 -25.34 10.32
C LYS A 119 -13.97 -24.98 8.92
N HIS A 120 -13.79 -23.70 8.63
CA HIS A 120 -13.29 -23.24 7.34
C HIS A 120 -11.79 -23.52 7.14
N MET A 121 -11.00 -23.50 8.21
CA MET A 121 -9.56 -23.75 8.15
C MET A 121 -9.10 -24.56 9.37
N PRO A 122 -9.26 -25.90 9.35
CA PRO A 122 -8.96 -26.76 10.50
C PRO A 122 -7.52 -26.71 11.02
N GLN A 123 -6.59 -26.23 10.19
CA GLN A 123 -5.17 -26.08 10.50
C GLN A 123 -4.86 -24.90 11.44
N ILE A 124 -5.83 -24.03 11.74
CA ILE A 124 -5.60 -22.92 12.67
C ILE A 124 -5.94 -23.30 14.12
N SER A 125 -5.14 -22.81 15.06
CA SER A 125 -5.39 -22.94 16.49
C SER A 125 -6.62 -22.14 16.91
N LYS A 126 -7.39 -22.68 17.86
CA LYS A 126 -8.46 -21.94 18.58
C LYS A 126 -7.93 -21.03 19.67
N GLU A 127 -6.67 -21.19 20.06
CA GLU A 127 -6.07 -20.37 21.11
C GLU A 127 -6.08 -18.89 20.71
N ASN A 128 -6.53 -18.04 21.63
CA ASN A 128 -6.70 -16.60 21.41
C ASN A 128 -7.47 -16.28 20.12
N LEU A 129 -8.40 -17.12 19.67
CA LEU A 129 -9.30 -16.84 18.56
C LEU A 129 -10.64 -16.36 19.10
N TYR A 130 -11.01 -15.12 18.79
CA TYR A 130 -12.26 -14.52 19.27
C TYR A 130 -13.38 -14.54 18.23
N GLY A 131 -13.03 -14.68 16.95
CA GLY A 131 -13.97 -14.77 15.84
C GLY A 131 -13.31 -14.34 14.52
N GLY A 132 -14.11 -14.07 13.51
CA GLY A 132 -13.61 -13.63 12.21
C GLY A 132 -14.72 -13.29 11.24
N ILE A 133 -14.36 -13.17 9.97
CA ILE A 133 -15.27 -13.15 8.83
C ILE A 133 -14.79 -14.15 7.79
N TYR A 134 -15.73 -14.83 7.16
CA TYR A 134 -15.46 -15.68 6.01
C TYR A 134 -16.11 -15.09 4.77
N LEU A 135 -15.35 -15.05 3.67
CA LEU A 135 -15.73 -14.42 2.41
C LEU A 135 -15.57 -15.46 1.29
N PRO A 136 -16.62 -16.20 0.92
CA PRO A 136 -16.52 -17.34 -0.01
C PRO A 136 -16.16 -16.92 -1.44
N ARG A 137 -16.47 -15.68 -1.83
CA ARG A 137 -16.17 -15.13 -3.16
C ARG A 137 -14.75 -14.56 -3.27
N ASP A 138 -14.00 -14.51 -2.18
CA ASP A 138 -12.59 -14.10 -2.22
C ASP A 138 -11.69 -15.25 -2.68
N GLY A 139 -10.39 -15.02 -2.74
CA GLY A 139 -9.45 -16.08 -3.05
C GLY A 139 -8.10 -15.56 -3.52
N GLN A 140 -7.58 -16.19 -4.56
CA GLN A 140 -6.22 -15.98 -5.04
C GLN A 140 -6.12 -16.01 -6.56
N LEU A 141 -5.06 -15.40 -7.05
CA LEU A 141 -4.65 -15.42 -8.45
C LEU A 141 -3.13 -15.52 -8.55
N ASP A 142 -2.65 -15.92 -9.73
CA ASP A 142 -1.23 -15.79 -10.07
C ASP A 142 -0.97 -14.37 -10.60
N PRO A 143 -0.11 -13.57 -9.93
CA PRO A 143 0.16 -12.19 -10.31
C PRO A 143 0.73 -12.01 -11.73
N TYR A 144 1.64 -12.90 -12.12
CA TYR A 144 2.35 -12.82 -13.40
C TYR A 144 1.40 -13.19 -14.55
N ILE A 145 0.70 -14.32 -14.43
CA ILE A 145 -0.32 -14.78 -15.39
C ILE A 145 -1.42 -13.74 -15.52
N THR A 146 -1.94 -13.22 -14.41
CA THR A 146 -2.99 -12.20 -14.43
C THR A 146 -2.53 -10.95 -15.18
N THR A 147 -1.35 -10.43 -14.86
CA THR A 147 -0.84 -9.19 -15.48
C THR A 147 -0.59 -9.37 -16.97
N THR A 148 0.11 -10.44 -17.36
CA THR A 148 0.42 -10.73 -18.77
C THR A 148 -0.85 -11.02 -19.59
N SER A 149 -1.83 -11.72 -19.00
CA SER A 149 -3.13 -11.97 -19.63
C SER A 149 -3.91 -10.68 -19.85
N MET A 150 -3.96 -9.79 -18.85
CA MET A 150 -4.60 -8.47 -19.01
C MET A 150 -3.97 -7.63 -20.12
N VAL A 151 -2.63 -7.63 -20.24
CA VAL A 151 -1.93 -6.99 -21.36
C VAL A 151 -2.31 -7.63 -22.69
N ASN A 152 -2.40 -8.96 -22.75
CA ASN A 152 -2.82 -9.66 -23.96
C ASN A 152 -4.26 -9.35 -24.36
N PHE A 153 -5.19 -9.27 -23.39
CA PHE A 153 -6.56 -8.84 -23.66
C PHE A 153 -6.62 -7.40 -24.19
N ALA A 154 -5.81 -6.48 -23.64
CA ALA A 154 -5.69 -5.13 -24.18
C ALA A 154 -5.17 -5.14 -25.64
N LYS A 155 -4.16 -5.96 -25.94
CA LYS A 155 -3.62 -6.12 -27.31
C LYS A 155 -4.67 -6.66 -28.29
N GLN A 156 -5.48 -7.63 -27.86
CA GLN A 156 -6.58 -8.17 -28.68
C GLN A 156 -7.63 -7.11 -29.01
N LEU A 157 -7.77 -6.07 -28.17
CA LEU A 157 -8.66 -4.94 -28.40
C LEU A 157 -8.01 -3.80 -29.23
N GLY A 158 -6.75 -3.96 -29.63
CA GLY A 158 -6.03 -3.03 -30.52
C GLY A 158 -4.97 -2.17 -29.84
N VAL A 159 -4.71 -2.36 -28.54
CA VAL A 159 -3.64 -1.63 -27.82
C VAL A 159 -2.27 -2.08 -28.30
N GLU A 160 -1.40 -1.13 -28.61
CA GLU A 160 0.01 -1.41 -28.92
C GLU A 160 0.85 -1.43 -27.64
N VAL A 161 1.76 -2.39 -27.51
CA VAL A 161 2.56 -2.57 -26.31
C VAL A 161 4.03 -2.71 -26.70
N TYR A 162 4.87 -1.86 -26.12
CA TYR A 162 6.32 -1.85 -26.34
C TYR A 162 7.05 -2.12 -25.03
N THR A 163 7.60 -3.32 -24.89
CA THR A 163 8.52 -3.69 -23.81
C THR A 163 9.93 -3.21 -24.11
N ASN A 164 10.82 -3.25 -23.12
CA ASN A 164 12.21 -2.80 -23.22
C ASN A 164 12.33 -1.38 -23.82
N THR A 165 11.35 -0.52 -23.53
CA THR A 165 11.19 0.83 -24.09
C THR A 165 11.01 1.80 -22.94
N ARG A 166 12.10 2.40 -22.49
CA ARG A 166 12.09 3.25 -21.30
C ARG A 166 11.71 4.67 -21.70
N VAL A 167 10.73 5.23 -21.02
CA VAL A 167 10.45 6.68 -21.08
C VAL A 167 11.58 7.45 -20.43
N THR A 168 12.10 8.45 -21.13
CA THR A 168 13.24 9.29 -20.72
C THR A 168 12.88 10.76 -20.61
N GLY A 169 11.73 11.18 -21.14
CA GLY A 169 11.25 12.56 -21.01
C GLY A 169 9.81 12.75 -21.45
N ILE A 170 9.23 13.90 -21.07
CA ILE A 170 7.88 14.33 -21.44
C ILE A 170 7.99 15.74 -22.02
N LYS A 171 7.43 15.94 -23.21
CA LYS A 171 7.39 17.26 -23.86
C LYS A 171 6.05 17.93 -23.56
N LEU A 172 6.12 19.17 -23.09
CA LEU A 172 4.97 20.01 -22.79
C LEU A 172 4.90 21.21 -23.74
N SER A 173 3.70 21.70 -24.01
CA SER A 173 3.50 23.01 -24.65
C SER A 173 3.85 24.14 -23.68
N PRO A 174 4.04 25.39 -24.17
CA PRO A 174 4.20 26.56 -23.28
C PRO A 174 3.05 26.78 -22.30
N LYS A 175 1.87 26.17 -22.54
CA LYS A 175 0.70 26.22 -21.67
C LYS A 175 0.62 25.03 -20.70
N GLY A 176 1.64 24.17 -20.66
CA GLY A 176 1.68 22.99 -19.80
C GLY A 176 0.83 21.81 -20.29
N GLU A 177 0.56 21.71 -21.60
CA GLU A 177 -0.18 20.57 -22.16
C GLU A 177 0.79 19.48 -22.61
N VAL A 178 0.49 18.22 -22.33
CA VAL A 178 1.23 17.08 -22.88
C VAL A 178 1.25 17.14 -24.42
N ARG A 179 2.43 16.91 -25.01
CA ARG A 179 2.63 16.88 -26.47
C ARG A 179 3.30 15.61 -26.96
N ALA A 180 4.20 15.04 -26.17
CA ALA A 180 4.87 13.79 -26.53
C ALA A 180 5.51 13.11 -25.33
N VAL A 181 5.71 11.80 -25.45
CA VAL A 181 6.59 11.00 -24.62
C VAL A 181 7.86 10.68 -25.41
N VAL A 182 9.01 10.97 -24.80
CA VAL A 182 10.34 10.64 -25.34
C VAL A 182 10.80 9.34 -24.71
N THR A 183 11.27 8.41 -25.53
CA THR A 183 11.82 7.12 -25.09
C THR A 183 13.25 6.94 -25.60
N ASP A 184 13.93 5.92 -25.11
CA ASP A 184 15.21 5.45 -25.67
C ASP A 184 15.10 4.84 -27.09
N ARG A 185 13.88 4.67 -27.62
CA ARG A 185 13.61 4.13 -28.96
C ARG A 185 12.87 5.11 -29.89
N GLY A 186 12.82 6.38 -29.50
CA GLY A 186 12.17 7.44 -30.27
C GLY A 186 11.01 8.10 -29.54
N GLU A 187 10.37 9.03 -30.22
CA GLU A 187 9.31 9.87 -29.67
C GLU A 187 7.92 9.40 -30.13
N ILE A 188 6.94 9.50 -29.24
CA ILE A 188 5.52 9.28 -29.54
C ILE A 188 4.78 10.57 -29.19
N ARG A 189 4.22 11.25 -30.20
CA ARG A 189 3.32 12.40 -29.97
C ARG A 189 2.02 11.91 -29.33
N CYS A 190 1.56 12.57 -28.28
CA CYS A 190 0.32 12.22 -27.60
C CYS A 190 -0.31 13.41 -26.86
N GLU A 191 -1.57 13.23 -26.47
CA GLU A 191 -2.36 14.22 -25.75
C GLU A 191 -2.55 13.83 -24.28
N ILE A 192 -2.53 12.53 -23.99
CA ILE A 192 -2.75 11.99 -22.65
C ILE A 192 -1.61 11.04 -22.28
N ILE A 193 -1.10 11.20 -21.06
CA ILE A 193 -0.19 10.27 -20.38
C ILE A 193 -0.86 9.74 -19.12
N ILE A 194 -0.82 8.42 -18.94
CA ILE A 194 -1.18 7.77 -17.68
C ILE A 194 0.09 7.22 -17.03
N ASN A 195 0.50 7.80 -15.91
CA ASN A 195 1.62 7.34 -15.12
C ASN A 195 1.19 6.17 -14.22
N ALA A 196 1.47 4.95 -14.68
CA ALA A 196 1.26 3.69 -13.97
C ALA A 196 2.59 2.99 -13.65
N ALA A 197 3.68 3.76 -13.52
CA ALA A 197 5.04 3.25 -13.48
C ALA A 197 5.49 2.69 -12.11
N GLY A 198 4.56 2.35 -11.21
CA GLY A 198 4.85 1.75 -9.90
C GLY A 198 5.93 2.49 -9.11
N LEU A 199 7.01 1.79 -8.76
CA LEU A 199 8.18 2.33 -8.05
C LEU A 199 8.84 3.53 -8.75
N TRP A 200 8.69 3.65 -10.07
CA TRP A 200 9.28 4.73 -10.88
C TRP A 200 8.31 5.89 -11.12
N ALA A 201 7.07 5.81 -10.61
CA ALA A 201 6.07 6.87 -10.82
C ALA A 201 6.56 8.27 -10.40
N PRO A 202 7.32 8.46 -9.29
CA PRO A 202 7.88 9.78 -8.96
C PRO A 202 8.85 10.30 -10.01
N ARG A 203 9.71 9.43 -10.56
CA ARG A 203 10.69 9.81 -11.59
C ARG A 203 10.01 10.18 -12.90
N ILE A 204 8.94 9.47 -13.28
CA ILE A 204 8.12 9.82 -14.46
C ILE A 204 7.38 11.15 -14.23
N ALA A 205 6.81 11.37 -13.05
CA ALA A 205 6.14 12.63 -12.72
C ALA A 205 7.12 13.82 -12.75
N ALA A 206 8.34 13.63 -12.25
CA ALA A 206 9.38 14.66 -12.25
C ALA A 206 9.77 15.11 -13.68
N MET A 207 9.67 14.24 -14.69
CA MET A 207 9.90 14.62 -16.11
C MET A 207 8.92 15.69 -16.61
N ALA A 208 7.76 15.84 -15.96
CA ALA A 208 6.76 16.86 -16.23
C ALA A 208 6.74 17.99 -15.17
N GLY A 209 7.73 18.04 -14.27
CA GLY A 209 7.78 19.02 -13.18
C GLY A 209 6.79 18.74 -12.03
N ILE A 210 6.24 17.54 -11.95
CA ILE A 210 5.28 17.14 -10.91
C ILE A 210 6.00 16.38 -9.80
N HIS A 211 5.70 16.73 -8.55
CA HIS A 211 6.14 15.98 -7.38
C HIS A 211 4.99 15.10 -6.84
N ILE A 212 5.27 13.83 -6.58
CA ILE A 212 4.36 12.91 -5.88
C ILE A 212 5.10 12.20 -4.73
N PRO A 213 4.49 12.04 -3.56
CA PRO A 213 5.15 11.37 -2.44
C PRO A 213 4.85 9.88 -2.47
N THR A 214 5.65 9.13 -3.20
CA THR A 214 5.66 7.66 -3.04
C THR A 214 7.04 7.23 -2.60
N THR A 215 7.11 6.47 -1.52
CA THR A 215 8.35 5.91 -0.99
C THR A 215 8.34 4.39 -1.16
N PRO A 216 9.34 3.81 -1.82
CA PRO A 216 9.54 2.37 -1.78
C PRO A 216 9.78 1.90 -0.35
N VAL A 217 9.04 0.87 0.08
CA VAL A 217 9.25 0.22 1.39
C VAL A 217 9.34 -1.27 1.17
N ASP A 218 10.29 -1.92 1.84
CA ASP A 218 10.41 -3.37 1.76
C ASP A 218 9.19 -4.09 2.28
N HIS A 219 8.86 -5.16 1.57
CA HIS A 219 7.87 -6.14 1.93
C HIS A 219 8.46 -7.54 1.75
N GLN A 220 8.12 -8.46 2.67
CA GLN A 220 8.63 -9.81 2.66
C GLN A 220 7.52 -10.85 2.68
N HIS A 221 7.76 -11.97 2.00
CA HIS A 221 6.97 -13.18 2.17
C HIS A 221 7.86 -14.42 2.09
N ILE A 222 7.55 -15.41 2.92
CA ILE A 222 8.24 -16.69 3.00
C ILE A 222 7.38 -17.77 2.36
N ALA A 223 8.01 -18.67 1.61
CA ALA A 223 7.38 -19.89 1.14
C ALA A 223 7.89 -21.06 1.99
N LEU A 224 6.96 -21.86 2.50
CA LEU A 224 7.20 -23.00 3.37
C LEU A 224 6.75 -24.29 2.69
N ARG A 225 7.49 -25.37 2.91
CA ARG A 225 7.11 -26.73 2.49
C ARG A 225 5.88 -27.20 3.26
N ALA A 226 5.14 -28.12 2.66
CA ALA A 226 4.12 -28.87 3.37
C ALA A 226 4.74 -29.62 4.55
N VAL A 227 4.05 -29.63 5.68
CA VAL A 227 4.41 -30.43 6.86
C VAL A 227 3.63 -31.74 6.78
N PRO A 228 4.28 -32.92 6.83
CA PRO A 228 3.59 -34.21 6.73
C PRO A 228 2.43 -34.35 7.72
N GLY A 229 1.23 -34.66 7.22
CA GLY A 229 0.01 -34.79 8.03
C GLY A 229 -0.72 -33.47 8.33
N HIS A 230 -0.18 -32.34 7.86
CA HIS A 230 -0.75 -31.00 7.98
C HIS A 230 -0.80 -30.27 6.64
N GLU A 231 -0.88 -31.01 5.54
CA GLU A 231 -0.97 -30.46 4.20
C GLU A 231 -2.25 -29.62 4.01
N PHE A 232 -2.12 -28.51 3.30
CA PHE A 232 -3.26 -27.67 2.96
C PHE A 232 -3.89 -28.05 1.61
N ASP A 233 -5.21 -28.25 1.60
CA ASP A 233 -5.98 -28.48 0.38
C ASP A 233 -5.89 -27.29 -0.58
N PRO A 234 -5.84 -27.51 -1.91
CA PRO A 234 -5.89 -26.45 -2.93
C PRO A 234 -7.02 -25.42 -2.79
N ASN A 235 -8.11 -25.79 -2.14
CA ASN A 235 -9.27 -24.92 -1.89
C ASN A 235 -9.28 -24.34 -0.47
N THR A 236 -8.18 -24.47 0.29
CA THR A 236 -8.06 -23.83 1.60
C THR A 236 -8.19 -22.31 1.44
N PRO A 237 -9.07 -21.65 2.23
CA PRO A 237 -9.19 -20.20 2.20
C PRO A 237 -7.88 -19.47 2.50
N CYS A 238 -7.71 -18.31 1.87
CA CYS A 238 -6.67 -17.36 2.26
C CYS A 238 -6.90 -16.88 3.70
N LEU A 239 -5.86 -16.76 4.51
CA LEU A 239 -5.95 -16.30 5.90
C LEU A 239 -5.38 -14.89 6.07
N ARG A 240 -6.02 -14.07 6.90
CA ARG A 240 -5.45 -12.85 7.46
C ARG A 240 -5.67 -12.82 8.97
N ASP A 241 -4.60 -12.60 9.72
CA ASP A 241 -4.62 -12.42 11.17
C ASP A 241 -3.93 -11.09 11.50
N PRO A 242 -4.67 -9.96 11.52
CA PRO A 242 -4.10 -8.65 11.74
C PRO A 242 -3.41 -8.49 13.10
N ASP A 243 -3.92 -9.14 14.15
CA ASP A 243 -3.30 -9.10 15.49
C ASP A 243 -1.92 -9.78 15.49
N ASN A 244 -1.74 -10.85 14.70
CA ASN A 244 -0.46 -11.50 14.49
C ASN A 244 0.35 -10.91 13.32
N LEU A 245 -0.13 -9.82 12.71
CA LEU A 245 0.51 -9.09 11.61
C LEU A 245 0.74 -9.89 10.31
N VAL A 246 0.05 -11.02 10.13
CA VAL A 246 0.31 -11.96 9.02
C VAL A 246 -0.88 -12.17 8.10
N TYR A 247 -0.58 -12.54 6.87
CA TYR A 247 -1.49 -13.15 5.92
C TYR A 247 -0.86 -14.43 5.35
N MET A 248 -1.68 -15.38 4.95
CA MET A 248 -1.24 -16.67 4.46
C MET A 248 -2.12 -17.15 3.32
N ARG A 249 -1.54 -17.89 2.39
CA ARG A 249 -2.30 -18.70 1.43
C ARG A 249 -1.60 -20.03 1.22
N GLN A 250 -2.37 -21.02 0.81
CA GLN A 250 -1.86 -22.33 0.45
C GLN A 250 -1.07 -22.26 -0.87
N GLU A 251 0.02 -23.02 -0.94
CA GLU A 251 0.85 -23.21 -2.14
C GLU A 251 1.44 -24.63 -2.09
N GLN A 252 1.04 -25.50 -3.04
CA GLN A 252 1.55 -26.87 -3.16
C GLN A 252 1.51 -27.68 -1.85
N GLY A 253 0.40 -27.57 -1.10
CA GLY A 253 0.23 -28.21 0.21
C GLY A 253 0.96 -27.53 1.38
N GLY A 254 1.88 -26.61 1.10
CA GLY A 254 2.52 -25.71 2.07
C GLY A 254 1.84 -24.35 2.13
N LEU A 255 2.61 -23.32 2.53
CA LEU A 255 2.11 -21.96 2.68
C LEU A 255 3.06 -20.92 2.08
N VAL A 256 2.46 -19.85 1.56
CA VAL A 256 3.11 -18.54 1.41
C VAL A 256 2.59 -17.64 2.52
N ILE A 257 3.50 -17.09 3.33
CA ILE A 257 3.19 -16.24 4.48
C ILE A 257 3.88 -14.90 4.29
N GLY A 258 3.15 -13.80 4.43
CA GLY A 258 3.71 -12.46 4.47
C GLY A 258 3.06 -11.64 5.57
N GLY A 259 3.63 -10.47 5.86
CA GLY A 259 3.12 -9.62 6.92
C GLY A 259 3.71 -8.22 6.87
N TYR A 260 3.38 -7.39 7.85
CA TYR A 260 3.87 -6.01 7.92
C TYR A 260 4.57 -5.79 9.24
N GLU A 261 5.89 -5.58 9.17
CA GLU A 261 6.74 -5.48 10.34
C GLU A 261 6.55 -4.13 11.05
N PRO A 262 6.70 -4.08 12.40
CA PRO A 262 6.60 -2.83 13.15
C PRO A 262 7.68 -1.79 12.81
N LYS A 263 8.75 -2.20 12.14
CA LYS A 263 9.87 -1.37 11.69
C LYS A 263 10.05 -1.53 10.17
N PRO A 264 9.19 -0.92 9.35
CA PRO A 264 9.33 -0.99 7.89
C PRO A 264 10.63 -0.33 7.45
N LEU A 265 11.24 -0.86 6.39
CA LEU A 265 12.50 -0.36 5.85
C LEU A 265 12.23 0.42 4.55
N PRO A 266 12.34 1.76 4.56
CA PRO A 266 12.23 2.53 3.34
C PRO A 266 13.46 2.30 2.47
N ARG A 267 13.27 2.31 1.15
CA ARG A 267 14.32 2.24 0.15
C ARG A 267 14.18 3.37 -0.85
N TRP A 268 15.30 3.79 -1.41
CA TRP A 268 15.36 4.75 -2.53
C TRP A 268 14.43 5.94 -2.33
N ILE A 269 14.51 6.54 -1.14
CA ILE A 269 13.62 7.63 -0.74
C ILE A 269 13.72 8.84 -1.68
N ASP A 270 14.87 9.01 -2.32
CA ASP A 270 15.21 10.02 -3.32
C ASP A 270 15.05 9.53 -4.78
N GLY A 271 14.54 8.31 -4.98
CA GLY A 271 14.06 7.80 -6.27
C GLY A 271 14.67 6.47 -6.70
N THR A 272 13.80 5.55 -7.10
CA THR A 272 14.12 4.19 -7.57
C THR A 272 15.13 4.16 -8.73
N PRO A 273 16.24 3.38 -8.63
CA PRO A 273 17.19 3.16 -9.73
C PRO A 273 16.52 2.59 -10.98
N TRP A 274 16.96 3.00 -12.17
CA TRP A 274 16.37 2.53 -13.45
C TRP A 274 16.74 1.09 -13.78
N GLU A 275 17.89 0.65 -13.26
CA GLU A 275 18.50 -0.68 -13.40
C GLU A 275 17.76 -1.74 -12.57
N HIS A 276 16.96 -1.32 -11.59
CA HIS A 276 16.10 -2.24 -10.86
C HIS A 276 14.97 -2.78 -11.76
N GLY A 277 14.50 -3.98 -11.48
CA GLY A 277 13.49 -4.71 -12.26
C GLY A 277 12.93 -5.85 -11.43
N SER A 278 12.80 -7.04 -11.99
CA SER A 278 12.20 -8.21 -11.31
C SER A 278 13.13 -8.88 -10.28
N LYS A 279 14.24 -8.25 -9.90
CA LYS A 279 15.21 -8.84 -8.98
C LYS A 279 14.77 -8.62 -7.53
N SER A 280 14.60 -9.72 -6.80
CA SER A 280 14.40 -9.69 -5.34
C SER A 280 15.71 -9.37 -4.60
N PHE A 281 15.56 -8.89 -3.37
CA PHE A 281 16.66 -8.70 -2.44
C PHE A 281 16.85 -9.96 -1.59
N PRO A 282 18.06 -10.19 -1.03
CA PRO A 282 18.24 -11.21 -0.01
C PRO A 282 17.22 -11.01 1.12
N GLY A 283 16.58 -12.08 1.57
CA GLY A 283 15.64 -12.04 2.69
C GLY A 283 16.32 -11.60 3.99
N ASP A 284 15.55 -10.94 4.85
CA ASP A 284 15.95 -10.49 6.18
C ASP A 284 15.20 -11.31 7.23
N PHE A 285 15.81 -12.42 7.65
CA PHE A 285 15.19 -13.37 8.58
C PHE A 285 15.00 -12.78 9.97
N ASP A 286 15.93 -11.96 10.45
CA ASP A 286 15.85 -11.31 11.77
C ASP A 286 14.64 -10.36 11.82
N GLN A 287 14.40 -9.62 10.74
CA GLN A 287 13.20 -8.79 10.63
C GLN A 287 11.92 -9.62 10.51
N PHE A 288 11.98 -10.74 9.78
CA PHE A 288 10.80 -11.57 9.48
C PHE A 288 10.40 -12.50 10.64
N GLU A 289 11.31 -12.79 11.58
CA GLU A 289 11.12 -13.73 12.69
C GLU A 289 9.82 -13.47 13.47
N MET A 290 9.54 -12.21 13.83
CA MET A 290 8.31 -11.84 14.54
C MET A 290 7.03 -12.22 13.78
N LEU A 291 7.05 -12.11 12.44
CA LEU A 291 5.91 -12.49 11.61
C LEU A 291 5.77 -14.02 11.59
N LEU A 292 6.88 -14.75 11.51
CA LEU A 292 6.87 -16.21 11.58
C LEU A 292 6.37 -16.72 12.93
N GLU A 293 6.78 -16.10 14.05
CA GLU A 293 6.23 -16.38 15.37
C GLU A 293 4.71 -16.13 15.42
N GLY A 294 4.23 -15.05 14.80
CA GLY A 294 2.80 -14.76 14.65
C GLY A 294 2.07 -15.83 13.85
N ALA A 295 2.69 -16.33 12.79
CA ALA A 295 2.15 -17.43 12.02
C ALA A 295 2.10 -18.74 12.82
N ILE A 296 3.15 -19.07 13.56
CA ILE A 296 3.22 -20.26 14.42
C ILE A 296 2.15 -20.18 15.53
N ARG A 297 1.91 -19.02 16.15
CA ARG A 297 0.80 -18.87 17.11
C ARG A 297 -0.56 -19.24 16.51
N ARG A 298 -0.79 -18.87 15.25
CA ARG A 298 -2.04 -19.18 14.55
C ARG A 298 -2.08 -20.61 14.01
N SER A 299 -0.96 -21.17 13.59
CA SER A 299 -0.83 -22.56 13.09
C SER A 299 0.42 -23.22 13.67
N PRO A 300 0.32 -23.84 14.86
CA PRO A 300 1.48 -24.30 15.64
C PRO A 300 2.44 -25.25 14.93
N PHE A 301 1.94 -26.15 14.08
CA PHE A 301 2.75 -27.11 13.33
C PHE A 301 3.76 -26.47 12.35
N LEU A 302 3.65 -25.15 12.11
CA LEU A 302 4.60 -24.42 11.28
C LEU A 302 6.00 -24.33 11.92
N ASP A 303 6.14 -24.64 13.21
CA ASP A 303 7.44 -24.78 13.88
C ASP A 303 8.33 -25.88 13.26
N GLN A 304 7.72 -26.84 12.57
CA GLN A 304 8.38 -27.94 11.86
C GLN A 304 8.52 -27.70 10.35
N ALA A 305 7.99 -26.58 9.83
CA ALA A 305 7.96 -26.34 8.40
C ALA A 305 9.34 -26.01 7.83
N GLY A 306 9.73 -26.69 6.74
CA GLY A 306 10.96 -26.38 6.01
C GLY A 306 10.80 -25.12 5.16
N ILE A 307 11.77 -24.20 5.23
CA ILE A 307 11.78 -22.98 4.41
C ILE A 307 12.21 -23.30 2.98
N ILE A 308 11.45 -22.83 1.99
CA ILE A 308 11.82 -22.88 0.57
C ILE A 308 12.59 -21.62 0.19
N THR A 309 12.02 -20.46 0.47
CA THR A 309 12.61 -19.16 0.15
C THR A 309 11.98 -18.05 0.99
N LEU A 310 12.74 -17.00 1.25
CA LEU A 310 12.26 -15.72 1.78
C LEU A 310 12.51 -14.65 0.73
N VAL A 311 11.43 -14.12 0.16
CA VAL A 311 11.46 -13.09 -0.88
C VAL A 311 11.31 -11.73 -0.23
N ARG A 312 12.27 -10.84 -0.46
CA ARG A 312 12.17 -9.42 -0.10
C ARG A 312 12.11 -8.56 -1.34
N HIS A 313 11.08 -7.72 -1.44
CA HIS A 313 10.91 -6.80 -2.55
C HIS A 313 10.32 -5.47 -2.07
N PRO A 314 10.68 -4.33 -2.70
CA PRO A 314 10.06 -3.06 -2.38
C PRO A 314 8.67 -2.95 -3.02
N GLY A 315 7.74 -2.32 -2.29
CA GLY A 315 6.46 -1.84 -2.82
C GLY A 315 6.41 -0.32 -2.85
N ALA A 316 5.63 0.26 -3.77
CA ALA A 316 5.40 1.71 -3.84
C ALA A 316 4.27 2.17 -2.92
N TYR A 317 4.62 2.76 -1.78
CA TYR A 317 3.67 3.26 -0.78
C TYR A 317 3.58 4.78 -0.79
N THR A 318 2.39 5.31 -0.57
CA THR A 318 2.18 6.74 -0.26
C THR A 318 2.23 6.96 1.26
N PRO A 319 2.40 8.23 1.72
CA PRO A 319 2.39 8.58 3.14
C PRO A 319 1.15 8.13 3.92
N ASP A 320 0.01 7.90 3.27
CA ASP A 320 -1.23 7.41 3.87
C ASP A 320 -1.60 5.98 3.42
N CYS A 321 -0.70 5.33 2.67
CA CYS A 321 -0.88 3.97 2.15
C CYS A 321 -2.12 3.81 1.23
N GLN A 322 -2.60 4.92 0.65
CA GLN A 322 -3.69 4.93 -0.33
C GLN A 322 -3.20 5.24 -1.75
N PRO A 323 -3.90 4.74 -2.80
CA PRO A 323 -3.63 5.05 -4.22
C PRO A 323 -3.53 6.54 -4.57
N LEU A 324 -2.80 6.86 -5.63
CA LEU A 324 -2.82 8.15 -6.34
C LEU A 324 -3.60 8.01 -7.65
N LEU A 325 -4.79 8.62 -7.71
CA LEU A 325 -5.72 8.54 -8.84
C LEU A 325 -6.04 9.94 -9.41
N GLY A 326 -6.12 10.03 -10.73
CA GLY A 326 -6.74 11.17 -11.42
C GLY A 326 -5.76 12.16 -12.06
N PRO A 327 -6.27 13.29 -12.57
CA PRO A 327 -5.50 14.25 -13.34
C PRO A 327 -4.60 15.10 -12.45
N MET A 328 -3.44 15.52 -12.98
CA MET A 328 -2.51 16.39 -12.28
C MET A 328 -2.68 17.86 -12.68
N PRO A 329 -2.88 18.78 -11.72
CA PRO A 329 -2.99 20.20 -12.00
C PRO A 329 -1.65 20.75 -12.50
N GLY A 330 -1.70 21.75 -13.38
CA GLY A 330 -0.51 22.35 -13.98
C GLY A 330 0.04 21.61 -15.20
N VAL A 331 -0.34 20.34 -15.42
CA VAL A 331 0.06 19.58 -16.62
C VAL A 331 -1.15 18.92 -17.26
N ARG A 332 -1.76 19.59 -18.23
CA ARG A 332 -2.98 19.11 -18.92
C ARG A 332 -2.65 17.84 -19.71
N GLY A 333 -3.43 16.79 -19.48
CA GLY A 333 -3.23 15.48 -20.10
C GLY A 333 -2.38 14.51 -19.28
N PHE A 334 -1.84 14.91 -18.12
CA PHE A 334 -1.09 14.00 -17.26
C PHE A 334 -1.97 13.41 -16.15
N TRP A 335 -2.04 12.09 -16.08
CA TRP A 335 -2.90 11.33 -15.16
C TRP A 335 -2.08 10.37 -14.30
N MET A 336 -2.53 10.15 -13.07
CA MET A 336 -1.91 9.24 -12.11
C MET A 336 -2.73 7.97 -11.92
N LEU A 337 -2.01 6.84 -11.89
CA LEU A 337 -2.49 5.53 -11.44
C LEU A 337 -1.34 4.79 -10.72
N ALA A 338 -0.91 5.31 -9.57
CA ALA A 338 0.28 4.83 -8.85
C ALA A 338 0.11 4.82 -7.32
N GLY A 339 1.15 4.42 -6.57
CA GLY A 339 1.13 4.40 -5.09
C GLY A 339 0.21 3.32 -4.51
N MET A 340 0.24 2.12 -5.08
CA MET A 340 -0.83 1.12 -4.98
C MET A 340 -0.55 -0.06 -4.04
N SER A 341 0.63 -0.11 -3.42
CA SER A 341 0.96 -1.20 -2.48
C SER A 341 -0.12 -1.30 -1.40
N LEU A 342 -0.38 -2.54 -0.93
CA LEU A 342 -1.51 -2.97 -0.06
C LEU A 342 -2.86 -3.20 -0.75
N ASN A 343 -3.10 -2.55 -1.89
CA ASN A 343 -4.39 -2.62 -2.60
C ASN A 343 -4.26 -3.16 -4.02
N GLY A 344 -3.07 -3.62 -4.43
CA GLY A 344 -2.68 -3.91 -5.81
C GLY A 344 -3.70 -4.68 -6.63
N TYR A 345 -3.65 -6.01 -6.61
CA TYR A 345 -4.53 -6.84 -7.43
C TYR A 345 -6.00 -6.73 -7.05
N GLY A 346 -6.31 -6.59 -5.75
CA GLY A 346 -7.69 -6.42 -5.31
C GLY A 346 -8.34 -5.17 -5.91
N GLY A 347 -7.67 -4.03 -5.98
CA GLY A 347 -8.26 -2.80 -6.51
C GLY A 347 -8.01 -2.55 -7.99
N ALA A 348 -7.12 -3.29 -8.65
CA ALA A 348 -6.59 -2.91 -9.97
C ALA A 348 -7.64 -2.86 -11.08
N GLY A 349 -8.55 -3.83 -11.14
CA GLY A 349 -9.65 -3.83 -12.12
C GLY A 349 -10.54 -2.61 -11.94
N GLY A 350 -11.02 -2.39 -10.71
CA GLY A 350 -11.93 -1.28 -10.40
C GLY A 350 -11.31 0.10 -10.62
N MET A 351 -10.04 0.29 -10.23
CA MET A 351 -9.34 1.55 -10.45
C MET A 351 -8.99 1.77 -11.93
N GLY A 352 -8.61 0.72 -12.67
CA GLY A 352 -8.39 0.80 -14.11
C GLY A 352 -9.66 1.18 -14.87
N LYS A 353 -10.79 0.56 -14.52
CA LYS A 353 -12.12 0.93 -15.03
C LYS A 353 -12.45 2.39 -14.73
N LEU A 354 -12.36 2.79 -13.46
CA LEU A 354 -12.69 4.15 -13.03
C LEU A 354 -11.86 5.20 -13.77
N LEU A 355 -10.55 4.98 -13.91
CA LEU A 355 -9.69 5.96 -14.57
C LEU A 355 -9.99 6.04 -16.07
N ALA A 356 -10.29 4.92 -16.73
CA ALA A 356 -10.71 4.91 -18.12
C ALA A 356 -12.02 5.69 -18.32
N GLU A 357 -13.04 5.44 -17.49
CA GLU A 357 -14.30 6.18 -17.51
C GLU A 357 -14.07 7.68 -17.27
N TRP A 358 -13.23 8.04 -16.28
CA TRP A 358 -12.94 9.43 -15.97
C TRP A 358 -12.23 10.15 -17.13
N ILE A 359 -11.32 9.48 -17.83
CA ILE A 359 -10.63 10.03 -19.01
C ILE A 359 -11.60 10.23 -20.19
N ILE A 360 -12.59 9.34 -20.35
CA ILE A 360 -13.54 9.38 -21.47
C ILE A 360 -14.65 10.39 -21.22
N GLU A 361 -15.28 10.33 -20.05
CA GLU A 361 -16.48 11.10 -19.71
C GLU A 361 -16.15 12.48 -19.09
N GLY A 362 -14.92 12.68 -18.62
CA GLY A 362 -14.46 13.94 -18.03
C GLY A 362 -14.73 14.09 -16.52
N GLU A 363 -15.49 13.19 -15.91
CA GLU A 363 -15.72 13.14 -14.46
C GLU A 363 -15.61 11.73 -13.86
N ALA A 364 -15.26 11.65 -12.57
CA ALA A 364 -15.14 10.37 -11.88
C ALA A 364 -16.54 9.82 -11.54
N PRO A 365 -16.86 8.55 -11.86
CA PRO A 365 -18.19 7.98 -11.65
C PRO A 365 -18.55 7.73 -10.17
N VAL A 366 -17.55 7.76 -9.28
CA VAL A 366 -17.74 7.68 -7.83
C VAL A 366 -16.78 8.62 -7.12
N ASP A 367 -17.10 8.99 -5.88
CA ASP A 367 -16.20 9.80 -5.07
C ASP A 367 -14.90 9.05 -4.73
N VAL A 368 -13.79 9.65 -5.16
CA VAL A 368 -12.43 9.18 -4.94
C VAL A 368 -11.60 10.21 -4.18
N TYR A 369 -12.21 11.12 -3.42
CA TYR A 369 -11.51 12.19 -2.70
C TYR A 369 -10.27 11.69 -1.93
N GLY A 370 -10.42 10.62 -1.15
CA GLY A 370 -9.33 9.99 -0.39
C GLY A 370 -8.23 9.35 -1.24
N TYR A 371 -8.43 9.20 -2.55
CA TYR A 371 -7.50 8.60 -3.51
C TYR A 371 -7.00 9.59 -4.55
N ARG A 372 -7.49 10.84 -4.55
CA ARG A 372 -7.03 11.87 -5.49
C ARG A 372 -5.52 12.05 -5.37
N ALA A 373 -4.83 12.08 -6.51
CA ALA A 373 -3.39 12.31 -6.56
C ALA A 373 -2.98 13.69 -6.00
N THR A 374 -3.93 14.62 -5.93
CA THR A 374 -3.76 16.00 -5.45
C THR A 374 -3.98 16.19 -3.96
N ARG A 375 -4.27 15.12 -3.20
CA ARG A 375 -4.57 15.25 -1.75
C ARG A 375 -3.34 15.60 -0.89
N PHE A 376 -2.14 15.40 -1.43
CA PHE A 376 -0.89 15.71 -0.73
C PHE A 376 -0.43 17.13 -1.03
N GLY A 377 -0.07 17.87 0.03
CA GLY A 377 0.49 19.22 -0.10
C GLY A 377 1.99 19.22 -0.43
N ASN A 378 2.50 20.37 -0.86
CA ASN A 378 3.90 20.53 -1.27
C ASN A 378 4.93 20.21 -0.18
N TYR A 379 4.56 20.20 1.10
CA TYR A 379 5.46 19.83 2.19
C TYR A 379 5.93 18.37 2.12
N TYR A 380 5.22 17.53 1.36
CA TYR A 380 5.67 16.18 1.03
C TYR A 380 6.79 16.14 -0.02
N SER A 381 7.26 17.27 -0.56
CA SER A 381 8.46 17.34 -1.41
C SER A 381 9.75 17.06 -0.65
N ASP A 382 9.71 17.16 0.68
CA ASP A 382 10.73 16.59 1.54
C ASP A 382 10.58 15.06 1.57
N PHE A 383 11.47 14.37 0.86
CA PHE A 383 11.44 12.91 0.75
C PHE A 383 11.76 12.20 2.07
N VAL A 384 12.47 12.84 3.01
CA VAL A 384 12.71 12.29 4.35
C VAL A 384 11.42 12.32 5.15
N TYR A 385 10.71 13.45 5.10
CA TYR A 385 9.38 13.58 5.69
C TYR A 385 8.42 12.54 5.07
N ALA A 386 8.32 12.46 3.74
CA ALA A 386 7.45 11.49 3.07
C ALA A 386 7.78 10.04 3.46
N ALA A 387 9.06 9.68 3.58
CA ALA A 387 9.50 8.35 3.97
C ALA A 387 9.12 8.01 5.41
N GLU A 388 9.34 8.91 6.38
CA GLU A 388 8.96 8.70 7.79
C GLU A 388 7.44 8.50 7.95
N ARG A 389 6.65 9.31 7.24
CA ARG A 389 5.19 9.20 7.21
C ARG A 389 4.73 7.88 6.59
N THR A 390 5.36 7.49 5.48
CA THR A 390 5.08 6.22 4.81
C THR A 390 5.39 5.03 5.72
N CYS A 391 6.55 5.02 6.38
CA CYS A 391 6.93 3.96 7.32
C CYS A 391 5.97 3.86 8.51
N GLU A 392 5.47 4.98 9.01
CA GLU A 392 4.43 4.97 10.04
C GLU A 392 3.14 4.32 9.54
N SER A 393 2.66 4.69 8.35
CA SER A 393 1.44 4.12 7.77
C SER A 393 1.57 2.61 7.49
N VAL A 394 2.72 2.15 6.99
CA VAL A 394 3.00 0.72 6.78
C VAL A 394 3.01 -0.03 8.12
N LYS A 395 3.70 0.50 9.15
CA LYS A 395 3.72 -0.07 10.51
C LYS A 395 2.31 -0.30 11.07
N TYR A 396 1.38 0.61 10.76
CA TYR A 396 0.01 0.58 11.28
C TYR A 396 -0.98 -0.16 10.40
N TYR A 397 -0.58 -0.73 9.25
CA TYR A 397 -1.52 -1.34 8.29
C TYR A 397 -2.45 -2.42 8.90
N TYR A 398 -1.91 -3.29 9.76
CA TYR A 398 -2.68 -4.32 10.46
C TYR A 398 -3.03 -3.98 11.90
N ARG A 399 -2.51 -2.86 12.42
CA ARG A 399 -2.83 -2.45 13.78
C ARG A 399 -4.16 -1.70 13.77
N LEU A 400 -4.92 -1.86 14.84
CA LEU A 400 -6.11 -1.04 15.07
C LEU A 400 -5.79 0.45 14.97
N HIS A 401 -6.68 1.26 14.45
CA HIS A 401 -6.55 2.72 14.46
C HIS A 401 -7.84 3.29 15.04
N PHE A 402 -7.72 3.94 16.19
CA PHE A 402 -8.89 4.49 16.87
C PHE A 402 -9.27 5.86 16.31
N PRO A 403 -10.53 6.28 16.47
CA PRO A 403 -10.90 7.66 16.21
C PRO A 403 -10.00 8.62 16.99
N HIS A 404 -9.49 9.64 16.33
CA HIS A 404 -8.55 10.64 16.88
C HIS A 404 -7.16 10.11 17.24
N ASP A 405 -6.80 8.87 16.88
CA ASP A 405 -5.38 8.53 16.80
C ASP A 405 -4.73 9.48 15.78
N GLU A 406 -3.57 10.01 16.17
CA GLU A 406 -2.83 10.98 15.42
C GLU A 406 -1.45 10.43 15.16
N HIS A 407 -0.89 10.91 14.06
CA HIS A 407 0.46 10.58 13.67
C HIS A 407 1.49 11.00 14.72
N GLU A 408 2.43 10.11 14.99
CA GLU A 408 3.48 10.27 16.01
C GLU A 408 4.80 10.71 15.37
N ARG A 409 5.07 10.19 14.16
CA ARG A 409 6.31 10.46 13.41
C ARG A 409 6.26 11.75 12.59
N ALA A 410 7.46 12.28 12.33
CA ALA A 410 7.71 13.47 11.52
C ALA A 410 6.99 14.73 12.03
N ARG A 411 6.87 14.89 13.35
CA ARG A 411 6.23 16.05 13.99
C ARG A 411 7.14 16.73 15.02
N PRO A 412 7.00 18.05 15.23
CA PRO A 412 6.25 18.97 14.39
C PRO A 412 6.93 19.16 13.04
N HIS A 413 6.15 19.43 12.00
CA HIS A 413 6.70 19.79 10.69
C HIS A 413 6.40 21.25 10.35
N ARG A 414 5.14 21.67 10.42
CA ARG A 414 4.73 23.07 10.22
C ARG A 414 4.06 23.60 11.48
N VAL A 415 4.55 24.72 11.99
CA VAL A 415 4.04 25.37 13.20
C VAL A 415 3.63 26.81 12.91
N SER A 416 2.53 27.26 13.52
CA SER A 416 2.08 28.65 13.40
C SER A 416 2.93 29.59 14.27
N PRO A 417 2.92 30.92 14.02
CA PRO A 417 3.63 31.89 14.86
C PRO A 417 3.22 31.86 16.34
N VAL A 418 2.00 31.40 16.64
CA VAL A 418 1.47 31.28 18.00
C VAL A 418 1.75 29.92 18.65
N HIS A 419 2.39 28.97 17.94
CA HIS A 419 2.61 27.61 18.42
C HIS A 419 3.25 27.56 19.82
N TYR A 420 4.28 28.36 20.07
CA TYR A 420 4.96 28.38 21.37
C TYR A 420 4.09 28.94 22.50
N ARG A 421 3.22 29.92 22.21
CA ARG A 421 2.21 30.40 23.18
C ARG A 421 1.18 29.33 23.49
N LEU A 422 0.82 28.52 22.50
CA LEU A 422 -0.13 27.42 22.69
C LEU A 422 0.49 26.31 23.56
N LEU A 423 1.79 26.03 23.43
CA LEU A 423 2.51 25.11 24.31
C LEU A 423 2.41 25.55 25.79
N GLU A 424 2.64 26.85 26.05
CA GLU A 424 2.54 27.44 27.41
C GLU A 424 1.14 27.29 28.04
N ASN A 425 0.10 27.07 27.23
CA ASN A 425 -1.30 26.98 27.68
C ASN A 425 -1.83 25.54 27.73
N GLY A 426 -0.95 24.53 27.71
CA GLY A 426 -1.34 23.13 27.83
C GLY A 426 -2.02 22.57 26.58
N ALA A 427 -1.65 23.05 25.38
CA ALA A 427 -2.22 22.56 24.13
C ALA A 427 -1.92 21.07 23.90
N VAL A 428 -2.95 20.34 23.45
CA VAL A 428 -2.84 18.98 22.93
C VAL A 428 -2.93 19.05 21.41
N PHE A 429 -1.81 18.84 20.72
CA PHE A 429 -1.71 19.03 19.28
C PHE A 429 -1.99 17.76 18.49
N GLY A 430 -2.81 17.87 17.46
CA GLY A 430 -2.82 16.93 16.35
C GLY A 430 -2.22 17.54 15.09
N GLU A 431 -2.17 16.76 14.01
CA GLU A 431 -1.62 17.17 12.71
C GLU A 431 -2.73 17.26 11.68
N LYS A 432 -2.76 18.35 10.90
CA LYS A 432 -3.60 18.43 9.70
C LYS A 432 -2.89 19.19 8.60
N PHE A 433 -2.72 18.52 7.46
CA PHE A 433 -2.06 19.05 6.29
C PHE A 433 -0.63 19.60 6.57
N GLY A 434 0.11 18.86 7.39
CA GLY A 434 1.46 19.14 7.90
C GLY A 434 1.49 20.12 9.09
N TRP A 435 0.37 20.76 9.43
CA TRP A 435 0.31 21.75 10.51
C TRP A 435 0.01 21.14 11.86
N GLU A 436 0.78 21.56 12.86
CA GLU A 436 0.44 21.40 14.27
C GLU A 436 -0.78 22.26 14.60
N ARG A 437 -1.92 21.61 14.81
CA ARG A 437 -3.17 22.27 15.22
C ARG A 437 -3.61 21.74 16.57
N VAL A 438 -4.00 22.65 17.46
CA VAL A 438 -4.53 22.29 18.77
C VAL A 438 -5.84 21.55 18.57
N ASN A 439 -5.92 20.32 19.03
CA ASN A 439 -7.17 19.56 19.07
C ASN A 439 -8.02 20.06 20.25
N TYR A 440 -7.40 20.25 21.42
CA TYR A 440 -7.99 20.82 22.63
C TYR A 440 -6.90 21.27 23.62
N PHE A 441 -7.27 21.94 24.72
CA PHE A 441 -6.35 22.38 25.77
C PHE A 441 -6.57 21.59 27.07
N GLU A 442 -5.47 21.32 27.78
CA GLU A 442 -5.45 20.82 29.15
C GLU A 442 -4.70 21.85 30.04
N PRO A 443 -5.35 22.96 30.48
CA PRO A 443 -4.69 24.00 31.24
C PRO A 443 -4.03 23.48 32.51
N GLY A 444 -2.83 23.98 32.82
CA GLY A 444 -2.04 23.55 33.97
C GLY A 444 -1.29 22.22 33.77
N LYS A 445 -1.42 21.57 32.61
CA LYS A 445 -0.58 20.43 32.22
C LYS A 445 0.41 20.82 31.13
N GLU A 446 1.49 20.05 31.03
CA GLU A 446 2.45 20.18 29.95
C GLU A 446 1.77 19.86 28.61
N SER A 447 2.00 20.72 27.61
CA SER A 447 1.53 20.48 26.26
C SER A 447 2.10 19.19 25.70
N ARG A 448 1.31 18.48 24.90
CA ARG A 448 1.74 17.23 24.27
C ARG A 448 1.19 17.10 22.87
N ARG A 449 1.79 16.22 22.08
CA ARG A 449 1.16 15.75 20.85
C ARG A 449 0.14 14.68 21.23
N MET A 450 -1.04 14.80 20.67
CA MET A 450 -1.91 13.66 20.55
C MET A 450 -1.19 12.63 19.69
N GLY A 451 -1.13 11.43 20.23
CA GLY A 451 -0.59 10.24 19.62
C GLY A 451 -1.43 9.08 20.15
N ARG A 452 -1.12 7.87 19.72
CA ARG A 452 -1.93 6.73 20.09
C ARG A 452 -1.83 6.49 21.59
N ILE A 453 -2.97 6.29 22.27
CA ILE A 453 -2.97 5.84 23.66
C ILE A 453 -2.32 4.46 23.66
N SER A 454 -1.15 4.33 24.28
CA SER A 454 -0.55 3.02 24.53
C SER A 454 -1.53 2.22 25.38
N VAL A 455 -2.24 1.26 24.78
CA VAL A 455 -3.04 0.27 25.51
C VAL A 455 -2.08 -0.73 26.16
N SER A 456 -1.22 -0.24 27.06
CA SER A 456 -0.50 -1.07 28.03
C SER A 456 -1.19 -0.84 29.38
N GLY A 457 -2.42 -1.35 29.46
CA GLY A 457 -3.33 -1.21 30.59
C GLY A 457 -3.72 -2.55 31.19
N ALA A 458 -2.78 -3.49 31.30
CA ALA A 458 -2.91 -4.63 32.19
C ALA A 458 -1.77 -4.57 33.21
N GLY A 459 -2.01 -3.79 34.27
CA GLY A 459 -1.30 -3.81 35.55
C GLY A 459 0.20 -3.57 35.53
N ARG A 460 0.63 -2.35 35.88
CA ARG A 460 1.79 -2.17 36.76
C ARG A 460 1.77 -0.81 37.45
N ASN A 461 2.04 -0.90 38.75
CA ASN A 461 1.99 0.14 39.74
C ASN A 461 2.75 1.42 39.35
N ARG A 462 2.14 2.55 39.69
CA ARG A 462 2.80 3.84 39.86
C ARG A 462 4.03 3.68 40.77
N ARG A 463 5.23 3.84 40.21
CA ARG A 463 6.33 4.51 40.92
C ARG A 463 7.04 5.44 39.94
N SER A 464 7.00 6.70 40.33
CA SER A 464 7.74 7.85 39.81
C SER A 464 9.24 7.55 39.64
N SER A 465 9.80 7.91 38.50
CA SER A 465 11.20 8.30 38.38
C SER A 465 11.28 9.68 37.73
N SER A 466 11.05 10.68 38.57
CA SER A 466 11.63 12.02 38.43
C SER A 466 13.16 11.90 38.43
N GLY A 467 13.85 12.49 37.46
CA GLY A 467 15.30 12.61 37.52
C GLY A 467 15.99 12.98 36.20
N CYS A 468 15.66 14.13 35.62
CA CYS A 468 16.56 14.77 34.65
C CYS A 468 17.02 16.11 35.23
N GLY A 469 18.07 16.05 36.04
CA GLY A 469 18.75 17.22 36.59
C GLY A 469 19.79 17.73 35.60
N ARG A 470 19.59 18.94 35.09
CA ARG A 470 20.67 19.78 34.53
C ARG A 470 21.61 20.17 35.67
N ASN A 471 22.93 20.08 35.45
CA ASN A 471 23.89 20.91 36.18
C ASN A 471 24.91 21.52 35.19
N THR A 472 24.91 22.84 35.16
CA THR A 472 25.94 23.75 34.60
C THR A 472 26.73 24.26 35.81
N SER A 473 28.07 24.24 35.87
CA SER A 473 29.03 25.29 35.45
C SER A 473 30.41 24.99 36.17
N PRO A 474 31.55 25.69 35.95
CA PRO A 474 32.87 25.11 35.65
C PRO A 474 33.90 25.24 36.81
N PRO A 475 35.20 24.94 36.58
CA PRO A 475 36.21 25.94 36.95
C PRO A 475 37.37 26.12 35.95
N ALA A 476 38.07 27.22 36.19
CA ALA A 476 39.05 27.89 35.35
C ALA A 476 40.51 27.40 35.50
N SER A 477 41.32 27.91 34.57
CA SER A 477 42.74 28.25 34.67
C SER A 477 43.81 27.13 34.59
N GLY A 478 44.73 27.33 33.65
CA GLY A 478 45.96 26.56 33.46
C GLY A 478 46.71 26.99 32.22
N PHE A 479 47.27 28.21 32.25
CA PHE A 479 48.30 28.69 31.32
C PHE A 479 49.50 27.72 31.30
N VAL A 480 50.01 27.33 30.12
CA VAL A 480 51.46 27.29 29.82
C VAL A 480 51.65 27.60 28.33
N CYS A 481 52.45 28.63 28.08
CA CYS A 481 53.02 29.02 26.80
C CYS A 481 54.43 28.43 26.68
N MET A 482 54.86 28.10 25.46
CA MET A 482 56.25 28.04 24.91
C MET A 482 56.21 27.04 23.75
N THR A 483 56.72 27.28 22.54
CA THR A 483 57.41 28.39 21.86
C THR A 483 57.27 28.10 20.37
#